data_AF-A0A259K0H7-F1
#
_entry.id   AF-A0A259K0H7-F1
#
_cell.length_a   1.000
_cell.length_b   1.000
_cell.length_c   1.000
_cell.angle_alpha   90.00
_cell.angle_beta   90.00
_cell.angle_gamma   90.00
#
_symmetry.space_group_name_H-M   'P 1'
#
loop_
_entity.id
_entity.type
_entity.pdbx_description
1 polymer ?
#
loop_
_entity_poly.entity_id
_entity_poly.type
_entity_poly.pdbx_seq_one_letter_code
_entity_poly.pdbx_strand_id
1 'polypeptide(L)'
;MATNPAQGWFDQYGFDPGSDTVTGVLSPNSTETFLRLAVACGSEDALELAVHFGRTHPSDRLRLAAFEARAEQARDKAHRDAIWREAEASGSRLVAATATRNRGAMA
;
A
#
# COMPACT_ATOMS: atom_id res chain seq x y z
N MET A 1 -9.21 15.48 14.56
CA MET A 1 -8.48 16.17 13.48
C MET A 1 -9.39 16.19 12.28
N ALA A 2 -10.02 17.32 11.96
CA ALA A 2 -10.97 17.40 10.85
C ALA A 2 -10.16 17.56 9.54
N THR A 3 -10.16 16.54 8.69
CA THR A 3 -9.65 16.64 7.33
C THR A 3 -10.65 17.45 6.51
N ASN A 4 -10.20 18.58 5.95
CA ASN A 4 -10.99 19.31 4.96
C ASN A 4 -11.24 18.37 3.77
N PRO A 5 -12.47 18.21 3.25
CA PRO A 5 -12.74 17.40 2.05
C PRO A 5 -11.90 17.81 0.83
N ALA A 6 -11.44 19.07 0.78
CA ALA A 6 -10.52 19.57 -0.23
C ALA A 6 -9.04 19.15 0.00
N GLN A 7 -8.70 18.64 1.18
CA GLN A 7 -7.39 18.03 1.47
C GLN A 7 -7.44 16.55 1.14
N GLY A 8 -7.23 16.25 -0.14
CA GLY A 8 -7.04 14.89 -0.62
C GLY A 8 -5.81 14.20 -0.02
N TRP A 9 -5.73 12.89 -0.23
CA TRP A 9 -4.54 12.12 0.11
C TRP A 9 -3.50 12.32 -0.97
N PHE A 10 -2.47 13.10 -0.66
CA PHE A 10 -1.37 13.38 -1.57
C PHE A 10 -0.07 12.75 -1.07
N ASP A 11 0.77 12.35 -2.03
CA ASP A 11 2.10 11.84 -1.75
C ASP A 11 3.13 12.95 -1.98
N GLN A 12 4.25 12.85 -1.26
CA GLN A 12 5.37 13.77 -1.45
C GLN A 12 6.37 13.15 -2.41
N TYR A 13 6.68 13.87 -3.48
CA TYR A 13 7.63 13.44 -4.51
C TYR A 13 8.85 14.36 -4.52
N GLY A 14 10.02 13.75 -4.71
CA GLY A 14 11.25 14.47 -5.01
C GLY A 14 11.25 14.88 -6.47
N PHE A 15 11.75 16.09 -6.73
CA PHE A 15 11.92 16.60 -8.08
C PHE A 15 13.34 17.10 -8.26
N ASP A 16 14.02 16.62 -9.30
CA ASP A 16 15.37 17.05 -9.66
C ASP A 16 15.30 18.12 -10.76
N PRO A 17 15.62 19.39 -10.47
CA PRO A 17 15.60 20.46 -11.46
C PRO A 17 16.71 20.34 -12.52
N GLY A 18 17.77 19.57 -12.26
CA GLY A 18 18.85 19.35 -13.22
C GLY A 18 18.45 18.43 -14.37
N SER A 19 17.61 17.43 -14.08
CA SER A 19 17.14 16.44 -15.06
C SER A 19 15.67 16.61 -15.46
N ASP A 20 14.94 17.55 -14.85
CA ASP A 20 13.50 17.78 -15.06
C ASP A 20 12.65 16.53 -14.78
N THR A 21 13.01 15.76 -13.75
CA THR A 21 12.39 14.47 -13.44
C THR A 21 11.91 14.34 -12.00
N VAL A 22 10.82 13.59 -11.81
CA VAL A 22 10.41 13.09 -10.49
C VAL A 22 11.35 11.95 -10.09
N THR A 23 12.08 12.12 -9.00
CA THR A 23 13.11 11.17 -8.54
C THR A 23 12.53 10.02 -7.71
N GLY A 24 11.36 10.23 -7.10
CA GLY A 24 10.67 9.20 -6.34
C GLY A 24 9.79 9.77 -5.24
N VAL A 25 9.20 8.87 -4.46
CA VAL A 25 8.43 9.22 -3.26
C VAL A 25 9.39 9.49 -2.12
N LEU A 26 9.21 10.61 -1.42
CA LEU A 26 10.14 11.06 -0.37
C LEU A 26 9.94 10.33 0.95
N SER A 27 8.68 10.11 1.35
CA SER A 27 8.37 9.50 2.64
C SER A 27 7.06 8.71 2.57
N PRO A 28 6.98 7.53 3.20
CA PRO A 28 5.68 6.95 3.52
C PRO A 28 4.95 7.88 4.48
N ASN A 29 3.64 8.06 4.27
CA ASN A 29 2.85 8.85 5.22
C ASN A 29 2.76 8.12 6.58
N SER A 30 2.51 8.86 7.66
CA SER A 30 2.44 8.29 9.01
C SER A 30 1.37 7.20 9.14
N THR A 31 0.28 7.29 8.37
CA THR A 31 -0.79 6.29 8.31
C THR A 31 -0.32 4.96 7.71
N GLU A 32 0.47 4.98 6.64
CA GLU A 32 1.09 3.79 6.01
C GLU A 32 1.97 3.06 7.03
N THR A 33 2.78 3.81 7.78
CA THR A 33 3.67 3.24 8.81
C THR A 33 2.87 2.69 9.99
N PHE A 34 1.89 3.44 10.49
CA PHE A 34 1.06 3.01 11.61
C PHE A 34 0.27 1.74 11.28
N LEU A 35 -0.33 1.67 10.08
CA LEU A 35 -1.06 0.48 9.64
C LEU A 35 -0.16 -0.77 9.62
N ARG A 36 1.02 -0.67 9.01
CA ARG A 36 1.98 -1.78 8.93
C ARG A 36 2.42 -2.24 10.31
N LEU A 37 2.73 -1.31 11.21
CA LEU A 37 3.07 -1.63 12.60
C LEU A 37 1.92 -2.32 13.33
N ALA A 38 0.69 -1.80 13.21
CA ALA A 38 -0.48 -2.37 13.87
C ALA A 38 -0.76 -3.81 13.41
N VAL A 39 -0.65 -4.06 12.11
CA VAL A 39 -0.77 -5.41 11.51
C VAL A 39 0.38 -6.32 11.98
N ALA A 40 1.61 -5.82 12.01
CA ALA A 40 2.78 -6.58 12.48
C ALA A 40 2.70 -6.97 13.96
N CYS A 41 2.03 -6.17 14.78
CA CYS A 41 1.75 -6.49 16.19
C CYS A 41 0.71 -7.60 16.38
N GLY A 42 0.10 -8.14 15.30
CA GLY A 42 -0.83 -9.27 15.36
C GLY A 42 -2.25 -8.90 15.83
N SER A 43 -2.62 -7.62 15.75
CA SER A 43 -4.00 -7.19 16.05
C SER A 43 -4.95 -7.64 14.94
N GLU A 44 -6.00 -8.38 15.31
CA GLU A 44 -7.04 -8.83 14.39
C GLU A 44 -7.81 -7.65 13.77
N ASP A 45 -8.19 -6.66 14.60
CA ASP A 45 -8.79 -5.40 14.14
C ASP A 45 -7.92 -4.67 13.11
N ALA A 46 -6.59 -4.66 13.31
CA ALA A 46 -5.67 -4.05 12.36
C ALA A 46 -5.61 -4.81 11.03
N LEU A 47 -5.70 -6.14 11.07
CA LEU A 47 -5.76 -6.97 9.88
C LEU A 47 -7.06 -6.74 9.09
N GLU A 48 -8.21 -6.67 9.77
CA GLU A 48 -9.48 -6.33 9.16
C GLU A 48 -9.46 -4.94 8.54
N LEU A 49 -8.87 -3.96 9.24
CA LEU A 49 -8.69 -2.61 8.72
C LEU A 49 -7.82 -2.61 7.46
N ALA A 50 -6.74 -3.40 7.43
CA ALA A 50 -5.90 -3.53 6.24
C ALA A 50 -6.67 -4.17 5.06
N VAL A 51 -7.55 -5.14 5.31
CA VAL A 51 -8.43 -5.70 4.27
C VAL A 51 -9.35 -4.61 3.71
N HIS A 52 -9.99 -3.84 4.60
CA HIS A 52 -10.86 -2.75 4.20
C HIS A 52 -10.10 -1.69 3.38
N PHE A 53 -8.96 -1.22 3.89
CA PHE A 53 -8.17 -0.17 3.25
C PHE A 53 -7.63 -0.60 1.90
N GLY A 54 -7.12 -1.83 1.74
CA GLY A 54 -6.65 -2.32 0.44
C GLY A 54 -7.70 -2.23 -0.66
N ARG A 55 -8.97 -2.50 -0.30
CA ARG A 55 -10.09 -2.53 -1.24
C ARG A 55 -10.59 -1.13 -1.62
N THR A 56 -10.82 -0.26 -0.63
CA THR A 56 -11.69 0.91 -0.81
C THR A 56 -11.03 2.25 -0.50
N HIS A 57 -9.83 2.28 0.08
CA HIS A 57 -9.27 3.54 0.56
C HIS A 57 -8.93 4.49 -0.61
N PRO A 58 -9.22 5.81 -0.52
CA PRO A 58 -8.96 6.74 -1.62
C PRO A 58 -7.48 6.97 -1.94
N SER A 59 -6.57 6.71 -0.98
CA SER A 59 -5.12 6.74 -1.21
C SER A 59 -4.62 5.40 -1.74
N ASP A 60 -4.20 5.36 -3.00
CA ASP A 60 -3.59 4.17 -3.60
C ASP A 60 -2.32 3.71 -2.89
N ARG A 61 -1.53 4.64 -2.31
CA ARG A 61 -0.40 4.28 -1.47
C ARG A 61 -0.81 3.57 -0.19
N LEU A 62 -1.85 4.04 0.49
CA LEU A 62 -2.34 3.37 1.69
C LEU A 62 -2.94 2.00 1.34
N ARG A 63 -3.61 1.88 0.18
CA ARG A 63 -4.06 0.58 -0.33
C ARG A 63 -2.87 -0.37 -0.52
N LEU A 64 -1.80 0.10 -1.16
CA LEU A 64 -0.58 -0.69 -1.37
C LEU A 64 0.04 -1.10 -0.03
N ALA A 65 0.21 -0.18 0.92
CA ALA A 65 0.74 -0.48 2.24
C ALA A 65 -0.11 -1.51 3.00
N ALA A 66 -1.43 -1.50 2.80
CA ALA A 66 -2.34 -2.49 3.37
C ALA A 66 -2.12 -3.89 2.75
N PHE A 67 -1.91 -3.98 1.44
CA PHE A 67 -1.54 -5.24 0.78
C PHE A 67 -0.16 -5.75 1.21
N GLU A 68 0.83 -4.86 1.32
CA GLU A 68 2.17 -5.18 1.84
C GLU A 68 2.09 -5.77 3.25
N ALA A 69 1.41 -5.09 4.17
CA ALA A 69 1.23 -5.53 5.55
C ALA A 69 0.60 -6.94 5.63
N ARG A 70 -0.46 -7.17 4.84
CA ARG A 70 -1.14 -8.47 4.77
C ARG A 70 -0.23 -9.56 4.18
N ALA A 71 0.53 -9.23 3.13
CA ALA A 71 1.44 -10.16 2.46
C ALA A 71 2.62 -10.57 3.36
N GLU A 72 3.11 -9.64 4.20
CA GLU A 72 4.14 -9.90 5.21
C GLU A 72 3.63 -10.84 6.32
N GLN A 73 2.36 -10.70 6.73
CA GLN A 73 1.71 -11.59 7.70
C GLN A 73 1.20 -12.92 7.11
N ALA A 74 1.34 -13.12 5.81
CA ALA A 74 0.87 -14.35 5.15
C ALA A 74 1.61 -15.59 5.68
N ARG A 75 0.84 -16.62 6.06
CA ARG A 75 1.36 -17.86 6.66
C ARG A 75 2.25 -18.67 5.71
N ASP A 76 1.98 -18.58 4.41
CA ASP A 76 2.67 -19.36 3.39
C ASP A 76 2.69 -18.61 2.04
N LYS A 77 3.44 -19.17 1.09
CA LYS A 77 3.61 -18.61 -0.26
C LYS A 77 2.29 -18.52 -1.03
N ALA A 78 1.38 -19.47 -0.84
CA ALA A 78 0.10 -19.49 -1.55
C ALA A 78 -0.84 -18.39 -1.05
N HIS A 79 -0.91 -18.20 0.27
CA HIS A 79 -1.64 -17.10 0.89
C HIS A 79 -1.09 -15.74 0.45
N ARG A 80 0.24 -15.61 0.39
CA ARG A 80 0.90 -14.39 -0.09
C ARG A 80 0.60 -14.12 -1.56
N ASP A 81 0.63 -15.14 -2.43
CA ASP A 81 0.26 -15.01 -3.86
C ASP A 81 -1.21 -14.59 -4.01
N ALA A 82 -2.13 -15.15 -3.20
CA ALA A 82 -3.54 -14.79 -3.23
C ALA A 82 -3.79 -13.31 -2.87
N ILE A 83 -3.07 -12.78 -1.87
CA ILE A 83 -3.13 -11.36 -1.50
C ILE A 83 -2.66 -10.48 -2.68
N TRP A 84 -1.57 -10.84 -3.34
CA TRP A 84 -1.09 -10.06 -4.47
C TRP A 84 -1.99 -10.19 -5.70
N ARG A 85 -2.64 -11.34 -5.94
CA ARG A 85 -3.67 -11.46 -6.99
C ARG A 85 -4.87 -10.54 -6.74
N GLU A 86 -5.30 -10.42 -5.49
CA GLU A 86 -6.33 -9.45 -5.12
C GLU A 86 -5.88 -8.01 -5.43
N ALA A 87 -4.62 -7.68 -5.12
CA ALA A 87 -4.05 -6.37 -5.38
C ALA A 87 -3.94 -6.05 -6.89
N GLU A 88 -3.61 -7.03 -7.74
CA GLU A 88 -3.63 -6.88 -9.21
C GLU A 88 -5.00 -6.47 -9.74
N ALA A 89 -6.08 -6.97 -9.14
CA ALA A 89 -7.45 -6.69 -9.52
C ALA A 89 -8.06 -5.44 -8.84
N SER A 90 -7.26 -4.65 -8.10
CA SER A 90 -7.74 -3.50 -7.31
C SER A 90 -8.24 -2.30 -8.13
N GLY A 91 -7.98 -2.26 -9.43
CA GLY A 91 -8.32 -1.14 -10.31
C GLY A 91 -7.36 0.06 -10.22
N SER A 92 -6.40 0.06 -9.30
CA SER A 92 -5.33 1.07 -9.25
C SER A 92 -4.15 0.63 -10.10
N ARG A 93 -3.66 1.52 -10.98
CA ARG A 93 -2.45 1.28 -11.78
C ARG A 93 -1.21 1.09 -10.90
N LEU A 94 -1.08 1.87 -9.83
CA LEU A 94 0.04 1.78 -8.89
C LEU A 94 0.06 0.43 -8.19
N VAL A 95 -1.08 0.04 -7.60
CA VAL A 95 -1.21 -1.20 -6.84
C VAL A 95 -1.03 -2.40 -7.77
N ALA A 96 -1.68 -2.40 -8.94
CA ALA A 96 -1.61 -3.53 -9.87
C ALA A 96 -0.19 -3.76 -10.41
N ALA A 97 0.53 -2.68 -10.78
CA ALA A 97 1.90 -2.79 -11.27
C ALA A 97 2.87 -3.30 -10.20
N THR A 98 2.72 -2.85 -8.95
CA THR A 98 3.53 -3.36 -7.84
C THR A 98 3.21 -4.81 -7.50
N ALA A 99 1.93 -5.18 -7.47
CA ALA A 99 1.51 -6.55 -7.23
C ALA A 99 2.05 -7.52 -8.29
N THR A 100 1.99 -7.14 -9.57
CA THR A 100 2.58 -7.92 -10.68
C THR A 100 4.08 -8.15 -10.48
N ARG A 101 4.82 -7.11 -10.11
CA ARG A 101 6.26 -7.21 -9.82
C ARG A 101 6.55 -8.12 -8.64
N ASN A 102 5.81 -7.98 -7.55
CA ASN A 102 5.99 -8.80 -6.35
C ASN A 102 5.71 -10.28 -6.63
N ARG A 103 4.66 -10.60 -7.40
CA ARG A 103 4.38 -11.98 -7.81
C ARG A 103 5.46 -12.55 -8.72
N GLY A 104 5.99 -11.74 -9.65
CA GLY A 104 7.11 -12.14 -10.50
C GLY A 104 8.38 -12.47 -9.71
N ALA A 105 8.66 -11.71 -8.64
CA ALA A 105 9.79 -11.97 -7.74
C ALA A 105 9.59 -13.18 -6.81
N MET A 106 8.35 -13.69 -6.70
CA MET A 106 8.03 -14.88 -5.93
C MET A 106 8.15 -16.19 -6.73
N ALA A 107 8.27 -16.13 -8.06
CA ALA A 107 8.43 -17.32 -8.91
C ALA A 107 9.76 -18.03 -8.62
#